data_AF-A0AAD7GTG9-F1
#
_entry.id   AF-A0AAD7GTG9-F1
#
_cell.length_a   1.000
_cell.length_b   1.000
_cell.length_c   1.000
_cell.angle_alpha   90.00
_cell.angle_beta   90.00
_cell.angle_gamma   90.00
#
_symmetry.space_group_name_H-M   'P 1'
#
loop_
_entity.id
_entity.type
_entity.pdbx_description
1 polymer ?
#
loop_
_entity_poly.entity_id
_entity_poly.type
_entity_poly.pdbx_seq_one_letter_code
_entity_poly.pdbx_strand_id
1 'polypeptide(L)'
;MDHAVLLDNLTQNSSPSSAHRTGTLPFMAADVLVNSNSNWAAHEPKRDLESFLYVFLWISWHYAGPGSAARQNFDIREIPDLAPWVQGDFVTIGRVKRDIVRDDWHRRVLPHCAPYFEPLKPCLTAWRQLYLDDELTHEAVLAVLRDALPGLEMEIWTRHDDTPWYGFGRSASGKAASLSSKKAKRKTTTTTHP
;
A
#
# COMPACT_ATOMS: atom_id res chain seq x y z
N MET A 1 -7.09 9.41 -32.87
CA MET A 1 -7.99 10.36 -32.18
C MET A 1 -7.56 10.40 -30.74
N ASP A 2 -7.07 11.55 -30.29
CA ASP A 2 -6.54 11.75 -28.94
C ASP A 2 -7.72 12.08 -28.01
N HIS A 3 -8.13 11.11 -27.21
CA HIS A 3 -9.26 11.25 -26.29
C HIS A 3 -8.92 12.10 -25.06
N ALA A 4 -7.64 12.41 -24.81
CA ALA A 4 -7.21 13.22 -23.67
C ALA A 4 -7.60 14.71 -23.83
N VAL A 5 -7.61 15.22 -25.06
CA VAL A 5 -7.90 16.64 -25.36
C VAL A 5 -9.37 17.01 -25.13
N LEU A 6 -10.29 16.03 -25.13
CA LEU A 6 -11.72 16.33 -25.04
C LEU A 6 -12.17 16.72 -23.62
N LEU A 7 -11.38 16.40 -22.58
CA LEU A 7 -11.72 16.71 -21.18
C LEU A 7 -11.36 18.15 -20.78
N ASP A 8 -10.32 18.73 -21.37
CA ASP A 8 -9.90 20.11 -21.09
C ASP A 8 -10.91 21.16 -21.57
N ASN A 9 -11.71 20.84 -22.59
CA ASN A 9 -12.70 21.76 -23.13
C ASN A 9 -14.00 21.84 -22.32
N LEU A 10 -14.21 20.93 -21.36
CA LEU A 10 -15.39 20.93 -20.48
C LEU A 10 -15.15 21.68 -19.15
N THR A 11 -13.92 22.12 -18.86
CA THR A 11 -13.54 22.72 -17.57
C THR A 11 -13.30 24.23 -17.62
N GLN A 12 -13.36 24.87 -18.81
CA GLN A 12 -12.96 26.28 -19.01
C GLN A 12 -13.90 27.37 -18.46
N ASN A 13 -14.95 27.05 -17.71
CA ASN A 13 -15.91 28.06 -17.21
C ASN A 13 -15.93 28.29 -15.68
N SER A 14 -14.88 27.91 -14.96
CA SER A 14 -14.77 28.22 -13.52
C SER A 14 -13.40 28.81 -13.17
N SER A 15 -13.40 29.99 -12.54
CA SER A 15 -12.23 30.79 -12.17
C SER A 15 -11.07 30.01 -11.53
N PRO A 16 -9.80 30.34 -11.83
CA PRO A 16 -8.64 29.52 -11.50
C PRO A 16 -8.13 29.84 -10.10
N SER A 17 -8.60 29.11 -9.10
CA SER A 17 -7.87 29.00 -7.83
C SER A 17 -8.18 27.66 -7.16
N SER A 18 -7.13 26.86 -6.93
CA SER A 18 -7.12 25.71 -6.02
C SER A 18 -7.91 24.43 -6.35
N ALA A 19 -8.57 24.31 -7.51
CA ALA A 19 -9.50 23.19 -7.79
C ALA A 19 -8.92 21.92 -8.46
N HIS A 20 -7.60 21.77 -8.64
CA HIS A 20 -7.02 20.67 -9.45
C HIS A 20 -5.88 19.89 -8.76
N ARG A 21 -6.04 19.48 -7.50
CA ARG A 21 -5.05 18.61 -6.79
C ARG A 21 -5.67 17.50 -5.96
N THR A 22 -6.77 16.93 -6.43
CA THR A 22 -7.49 15.87 -5.72
C THR A 22 -6.93 14.49 -6.11
N GLY A 23 -5.72 14.17 -5.63
CA GLY A 23 -5.19 12.81 -5.67
C GLY A 23 -4.95 12.31 -4.25
N THR A 24 -5.31 11.06 -3.97
CA THR A 24 -4.98 10.39 -2.70
C THR A 24 -3.45 10.24 -2.64
N LEU A 25 -2.79 11.00 -1.76
CA LEU A 25 -1.32 11.14 -1.66
C LEU A 25 -0.52 9.81 -1.82
N PRO A 26 -0.92 8.69 -1.20
CA PRO A 26 -0.28 7.38 -1.39
C PRO A 26 -0.21 6.90 -2.84
N PHE A 27 -1.14 7.29 -3.71
CA PHE A 27 -1.27 6.82 -5.09
C PHE A 27 -0.88 7.86 -6.14
N MET A 28 -0.63 9.10 -5.73
CA MET A 28 -0.19 10.14 -6.66
C MET A 28 1.21 9.83 -7.21
N ALA A 29 1.39 9.95 -8.54
CA ALA A 29 2.68 9.81 -9.20
C ALA A 29 3.77 10.71 -8.58
N ALA A 30 5.00 10.20 -8.48
CA ALA A 30 6.14 10.85 -7.84
C ALA A 30 6.48 12.20 -8.48
N ASP A 31 6.43 12.28 -9.81
CA ASP A 31 6.75 13.53 -10.52
C ASP A 31 5.68 14.60 -10.35
N VAL A 32 4.41 14.20 -10.12
CA VAL A 32 3.32 15.13 -9.77
C VAL A 32 3.55 15.69 -8.36
N LEU A 33 4.01 14.85 -7.44
CA LEU A 33 4.32 15.23 -6.06
C LEU A 33 5.54 16.16 -5.98
N VAL A 34 6.65 15.81 -6.63
CA VAL A 34 7.91 16.59 -6.61
C VAL A 34 7.75 17.92 -7.35
N ASN A 35 7.06 17.92 -8.48
CA ASN A 35 6.88 19.12 -9.30
C ASN A 35 5.55 19.84 -9.01
N SER A 36 5.00 19.62 -7.82
CA SER A 36 3.70 20.15 -7.44
C SER A 36 3.57 21.67 -7.59
N ASN A 37 4.65 22.45 -7.64
CA ASN A 37 4.59 23.90 -7.85
C ASN A 37 4.68 24.35 -9.32
N SER A 38 4.74 23.43 -10.28
CA SER A 38 4.87 23.72 -11.71
C SER A 38 3.58 23.43 -12.47
N ASN A 39 3.23 24.29 -13.44
CA ASN A 39 2.06 24.15 -14.33
C ASN A 39 2.24 23.05 -15.40
N TRP A 40 2.86 21.91 -15.07
CA TRP A 40 3.05 20.82 -16.03
C TRP A 40 1.79 19.94 -16.11
N ALA A 41 0.80 20.45 -16.83
CA ALA A 41 -0.49 19.84 -17.11
C ALA A 41 -0.46 19.00 -18.41
N ALA A 42 0.47 18.04 -18.49
CA ALA A 42 0.31 16.92 -19.41
C ALA A 42 0.10 15.64 -18.57
N HIS A 43 -1.12 15.10 -18.62
CA HIS A 43 -1.42 13.78 -18.09
C HIS A 43 -0.86 12.74 -19.05
N GLU A 44 0.36 12.28 -18.78
CA GLU A 44 0.98 11.20 -19.55
C GLU A 44 0.51 9.83 -19.03
N PRO A 45 0.22 8.85 -19.92
CA PRO A 45 -0.17 7.50 -19.52
C PRO A 45 0.78 6.83 -18.50
N LYS A 46 2.07 7.21 -18.53
CA LYS A 46 3.10 6.78 -17.57
C LYS A 46 2.74 7.11 -16.11
N ARG A 47 2.10 8.26 -15.86
CA ARG A 47 1.66 8.68 -14.51
C ARG A 47 0.51 7.82 -13.98
N ASP A 48 -0.38 7.39 -14.88
CA ASP A 48 -1.49 6.51 -14.52
C ASP A 48 -1.00 5.09 -14.23
N LEU A 49 -0.03 4.59 -15.02
CA LEU A 49 0.61 3.29 -14.74
C LEU A 49 1.41 3.30 -13.43
N GLU A 50 2.08 4.40 -13.12
CA GLU A 50 2.74 4.60 -11.83
C GLU A 50 1.74 4.56 -10.68
N SER A 51 0.64 5.31 -10.82
CA SER A 51 -0.43 5.34 -9.82
C SER A 51 -1.08 3.95 -9.64
N PHE A 52 -1.25 3.21 -10.73
CA PHE A 52 -1.75 1.83 -10.70
C PHE A 52 -0.78 0.90 -9.97
N LEU A 53 0.53 1.01 -10.21
CA LEU A 53 1.54 0.25 -9.46
C LEU A 53 1.42 0.51 -7.95
N TYR A 54 1.18 1.75 -7.54
CA TYR A 54 0.99 2.11 -6.14
C TYR A 54 -0.29 1.52 -5.54
N VAL A 55 -1.39 1.50 -6.28
CA VAL A 55 -2.61 0.79 -5.86
C VAL A 55 -2.37 -0.71 -5.75
N PHE A 56 -1.66 -1.29 -6.70
CA PHE A 56 -1.35 -2.73 -6.72
C PHE A 56 -0.47 -3.13 -5.52
N LEU A 57 0.56 -2.34 -5.20
CA LEU A 57 1.37 -2.50 -4.00
C LEU A 57 0.52 -2.37 -2.73
N TRP A 58 -0.32 -1.35 -2.67
CA TRP A 58 -1.18 -1.11 -1.51
C TRP A 58 -2.10 -2.29 -1.22
N ILE A 59 -2.74 -2.84 -2.25
CA ILE A 59 -3.56 -4.04 -2.12
C ILE A 59 -2.72 -5.21 -1.62
N SER A 60 -1.56 -5.43 -2.23
CA SER A 60 -0.67 -6.56 -1.93
C SER A 60 -0.09 -6.49 -0.51
N TRP A 61 0.07 -5.30 0.05
CA TRP A 61 0.63 -5.09 1.39
C TRP A 61 -0.42 -5.09 2.50
N HIS A 62 -1.56 -4.43 2.27
CA HIS A 62 -2.55 -4.14 3.32
C HIS A 62 -3.68 -5.17 3.42
N TYR A 63 -3.86 -6.02 2.41
CA TYR A 63 -4.87 -7.07 2.44
C TYR A 63 -4.22 -8.43 2.64
N ALA A 64 -4.91 -9.31 3.34
CA ALA A 64 -4.50 -10.69 3.55
C ALA A 64 -4.94 -11.60 2.42
N GLY A 65 -5.99 -11.22 1.69
CA GLY A 65 -6.59 -12.06 0.66
C GLY A 65 -7.92 -11.49 0.13
N PRO A 66 -8.75 -12.32 -0.50
CA PRO A 66 -10.02 -11.91 -1.11
C PRO A 66 -11.03 -11.40 -0.07
N GLY A 67 -12.10 -10.75 -0.56
CA GLY A 67 -13.17 -10.25 0.31
C GLY A 67 -12.79 -9.07 1.19
N SER A 68 -11.77 -8.29 0.77
CA SER A 68 -11.30 -7.11 1.49
C SER A 68 -10.83 -7.39 2.91
N ALA A 69 -10.29 -8.58 3.16
CA ALA A 69 -9.74 -8.97 4.46
C ALA A 69 -8.48 -8.13 4.77
N ALA A 70 -8.59 -7.16 5.67
CA ALA A 70 -7.47 -6.33 6.09
C ALA A 70 -6.42 -7.13 6.87
N ARG A 71 -5.16 -6.96 6.50
CA ARG A 71 -4.00 -7.57 7.17
C ARG A 71 -3.77 -6.90 8.52
N GLN A 72 -3.63 -7.69 9.57
CA GLN A 72 -3.52 -7.19 10.95
C GLN A 72 -2.07 -6.96 11.40
N ASN A 73 -1.11 -7.61 10.75
CA ASN A 73 0.31 -7.57 11.09
C ASN A 73 1.13 -6.67 10.16
N PHE A 74 0.49 -5.71 9.51
CA PHE A 74 1.16 -4.78 8.60
C PHE A 74 0.66 -3.35 8.82
N ASP A 75 1.60 -2.46 9.06
CA ASP A 75 1.37 -1.02 9.03
C ASP A 75 2.57 -0.35 8.35
N ILE A 76 2.35 0.24 7.18
CA ILE A 76 3.39 0.91 6.40
C ILE A 76 4.08 2.04 7.19
N ARG A 77 3.37 2.63 8.16
CA ARG A 77 3.87 3.70 9.03
C ARG A 77 4.95 3.23 10.01
N GLU A 78 5.00 1.93 10.29
CA GLU A 78 5.95 1.33 11.23
C GLU A 78 7.19 0.78 10.51
N ILE A 79 7.26 0.88 9.18
CA ILE A 79 8.38 0.41 8.38
C ILE A 79 9.27 1.63 8.09
N PRO A 80 10.47 1.77 8.69
CA PRO A 80 11.26 3.01 8.62
C PRO A 80 11.51 3.49 7.18
N ASP A 81 11.77 2.54 6.29
CA ASP A 81 12.06 2.78 4.89
C ASP A 81 10.83 3.16 4.05
N LEU A 82 9.61 2.85 4.51
CA LEU A 82 8.35 3.09 3.78
C LEU A 82 7.43 4.12 4.45
N ALA A 83 7.58 4.38 5.75
CA ALA A 83 6.77 5.33 6.50
C ALA A 83 6.72 6.73 5.85
N PRO A 84 7.82 7.27 5.28
CA PRO A 84 7.77 8.56 4.60
C PRO A 84 6.84 8.60 3.38
N TRP A 85 6.48 7.45 2.80
CA TRP A 85 5.51 7.34 1.70
C TRP A 85 4.12 7.87 2.08
N VAL A 86 3.75 7.80 3.37
CA VAL A 86 2.42 8.21 3.85
C VAL A 86 2.44 9.30 4.91
N GLN A 87 3.63 9.62 5.46
CA GLN A 87 3.78 10.62 6.53
C GLN A 87 4.57 11.87 6.11
N GLY A 88 5.15 11.89 4.90
CA GLY A 88 5.93 13.01 4.41
C GLY A 88 5.12 14.18 3.84
N ASP A 89 5.78 15.29 3.55
CA ASP A 89 5.25 16.29 2.64
C ASP A 89 5.26 15.78 1.18
N PHE A 90 4.66 16.54 0.26
CA PHE A 90 4.57 16.16 -1.15
C PHE A 90 5.94 15.79 -1.74
N VAL A 91 6.95 16.61 -1.54
CA VAL A 91 8.29 16.40 -2.11
C VAL A 91 8.96 15.17 -1.52
N THR A 92 8.83 14.96 -0.21
CA THR A 92 9.36 13.79 0.52
C THR A 92 8.71 12.51 0.02
N ILE A 93 7.38 12.47 -0.06
CA ILE A 93 6.64 11.30 -0.58
C ILE A 93 7.09 11.00 -2.01
N GLY A 94 7.18 12.03 -2.87
CA GLY A 94 7.57 11.85 -4.27
C GLY A 94 9.00 11.33 -4.43
N ARG A 95 9.95 11.83 -3.63
CA ARG A 95 11.34 11.33 -3.65
C ARG A 95 11.42 9.87 -3.20
N VAL A 96 10.80 9.55 -2.07
CA VAL A 96 10.81 8.18 -1.52
C VAL A 96 10.17 7.17 -2.47
N LYS A 97 9.07 7.55 -3.13
CA LYS A 97 8.46 6.77 -4.21
C LYS A 97 9.43 6.48 -5.35
N ARG A 98 10.08 7.52 -5.88
CA ARG A 98 11.05 7.40 -6.97
C ARG A 98 12.21 6.49 -6.58
N ASP A 99 12.77 6.68 -5.40
CA ASP A 99 13.91 5.92 -4.91
C ASP A 99 13.54 4.44 -4.72
N ILE A 100 12.38 4.13 -4.13
CA ILE A 100 11.93 2.74 -3.90
C ILE A 100 11.55 2.02 -5.20
N VAL A 101 10.97 2.74 -6.17
CA VAL A 101 10.64 2.15 -7.46
C VAL A 101 11.90 1.96 -8.31
N ARG A 102 12.90 2.84 -8.22
CA ARG A 102 14.15 2.69 -9.00
C ARG A 102 15.15 1.74 -8.34
N ASP A 103 15.25 1.79 -7.02
CA ASP A 103 16.29 1.11 -6.25
C ASP A 103 15.69 0.16 -5.22
N ASP A 104 16.40 -0.93 -4.91
CA ASP A 104 16.07 -1.84 -3.81
C ASP A 104 14.69 -2.53 -3.86
N TRP A 105 14.03 -2.60 -5.02
CA TRP A 105 12.71 -3.24 -5.20
C TRP A 105 12.55 -4.60 -4.50
N HIS A 106 13.49 -5.52 -4.73
CA HIS A 106 13.44 -6.87 -4.14
C HIS A 106 13.67 -6.88 -2.63
N ARG A 107 14.33 -5.86 -2.07
CA ARG A 107 14.66 -5.77 -0.64
C ARG A 107 13.64 -4.96 0.15
N ARG A 108 13.10 -3.88 -0.42
CA ARG A 108 12.25 -2.90 0.27
C ARG A 108 10.77 -2.96 -0.10
N VAL A 109 10.41 -3.61 -1.20
CA VAL A 109 9.02 -3.61 -1.69
C VAL A 109 8.42 -5.00 -1.64
N LEU A 110 8.99 -5.94 -2.40
CA LEU A 110 8.42 -7.28 -2.54
C LEU A 110 8.28 -8.06 -1.22
N PRO A 111 9.18 -7.93 -0.22
CA PRO A 111 9.05 -8.67 1.04
C PRO A 111 7.80 -8.31 1.85
N HIS A 112 7.16 -7.18 1.55
CA HIS A 112 5.96 -6.73 2.26
C HIS A 112 4.66 -7.27 1.68
N CYS A 113 4.65 -7.89 0.50
CA CYS A 113 3.46 -8.54 -0.05
C CYS A 113 2.98 -9.64 0.91
N ALA A 114 1.67 -9.72 1.14
CA ALA A 114 1.08 -10.82 1.89
C ALA A 114 1.25 -12.15 1.13
N PRO A 115 1.30 -13.29 1.82
CA PRO A 115 1.48 -14.61 1.19
C PRO A 115 0.50 -14.91 0.07
N TYR A 116 -0.77 -14.51 0.22
CA TYR A 116 -1.79 -14.65 -0.82
C TYR A 116 -1.39 -14.00 -2.16
N PHE A 117 -0.63 -12.90 -2.11
CA PHE A 117 -0.18 -12.16 -3.29
C PHE A 117 1.23 -12.54 -3.74
N GLU A 118 1.84 -13.60 -3.16
CA GLU A 118 3.17 -14.08 -3.57
C GLU A 118 3.24 -14.38 -5.08
N PRO A 119 2.24 -15.04 -5.70
CA PRO A 119 2.24 -15.30 -7.15
C PRO A 119 2.18 -14.03 -8.01
N LEU A 120 1.78 -12.87 -7.45
CA LEU A 120 1.72 -11.60 -8.17
C LEU A 120 3.05 -10.84 -8.17
N LYS A 121 4.06 -11.24 -7.39
CA LYS A 121 5.36 -10.55 -7.35
C LYS A 121 6.08 -10.46 -8.71
N PRO A 122 6.08 -11.50 -9.57
CA PRO A 122 6.62 -11.39 -10.92
C PRO A 122 5.87 -10.34 -11.75
N CYS A 123 4.54 -10.31 -11.68
CA CYS A 123 3.70 -9.33 -12.37
C CYS A 123 3.99 -7.89 -11.90
N LEU A 124 4.05 -7.67 -10.58
CA LEU A 124 4.45 -6.38 -9.98
C LEU A 124 5.84 -5.92 -10.47
N THR A 125 6.79 -6.85 -10.57
CA THR A 125 8.14 -6.57 -11.05
C THR A 125 8.17 -6.22 -12.54
N ALA A 126 7.41 -6.93 -13.36
CA ALA A 126 7.27 -6.63 -14.79
C ALA A 126 6.56 -5.28 -15.02
N TRP A 127 5.53 -4.98 -14.23
CA TRP A 127 4.83 -3.70 -14.28
C TRP A 127 5.74 -2.52 -13.90
N ARG A 128 6.60 -2.71 -12.89
CA ARG A 128 7.65 -1.74 -12.57
C ARG A 128 8.56 -1.48 -13.78
N GLN A 129 8.95 -2.52 -14.53
CA GLN A 129 9.78 -2.32 -15.72
C GLN A 129 9.05 -1.52 -16.80
N LEU A 130 7.75 -1.77 -17.03
CA LEU A 130 6.94 -0.95 -17.95
C LEU A 130 6.94 0.53 -17.57
N TYR A 131 6.85 0.83 -16.27
CA TYR A 131 6.92 2.20 -15.78
C TYR A 131 8.32 2.82 -15.99
N LEU A 132 9.39 2.04 -15.82
CA LEU A 132 10.76 2.52 -16.00
C LEU A 132 11.17 2.65 -17.46
N ASP A 133 10.49 1.94 -18.36
CA ASP A 133 10.67 2.02 -19.80
C ASP A 133 10.17 3.38 -20.34
N ASP A 134 10.88 3.89 -21.33
CA ASP A 134 10.52 5.12 -22.04
C ASP A 134 9.69 4.83 -23.31
N GLU A 135 9.70 3.58 -23.80
CA GLU A 135 8.89 3.12 -24.94
C GLU A 135 7.64 2.35 -24.49
N LEU A 136 6.78 3.02 -23.73
CA LEU A 136 5.53 2.43 -23.28
C LEU A 136 4.57 2.16 -24.45
N THR A 137 4.20 0.90 -24.64
CA THR A 137 3.20 0.47 -25.61
C THR A 137 2.05 -0.28 -24.97
N HIS A 138 0.89 -0.26 -25.62
CA HIS A 138 -0.27 -1.05 -25.20
C HIS A 138 0.05 -2.55 -25.19
N GLU A 139 0.80 -3.01 -26.19
CA GLU A 139 1.24 -4.39 -26.37
C GLU A 139 2.11 -4.85 -25.21
N ALA A 140 3.00 -3.99 -24.72
CA ALA A 140 3.85 -4.30 -23.56
C ALA A 140 3.00 -4.47 -22.27
N VAL A 141 1.98 -3.63 -22.07
CA VAL A 141 1.03 -3.79 -20.94
C VAL A 141 0.27 -5.11 -21.07
N LEU A 142 -0.22 -5.45 -22.26
CA LEU A 142 -0.91 -6.72 -22.49
C LEU A 142 0.00 -7.94 -22.25
N ALA A 143 1.27 -7.86 -22.65
CA ALA A 143 2.22 -8.93 -22.44
C ALA A 143 2.39 -9.24 -20.94
N VAL A 144 2.61 -8.22 -20.12
CA VAL A 144 2.74 -8.39 -18.65
C VAL A 144 1.52 -9.08 -18.04
N LEU A 145 0.31 -8.67 -18.43
CA LEU A 145 -0.92 -9.27 -17.89
C LEU A 145 -1.11 -10.72 -18.37
N ARG A 146 -0.79 -11.02 -19.63
CA ARG A 146 -0.89 -12.37 -20.19
C ARG A 146 0.12 -13.32 -19.58
N ASP A 147 1.35 -12.86 -19.34
CA ASP A 147 2.41 -13.68 -18.76
C ASP A 147 2.15 -13.99 -17.29
N ALA A 148 1.49 -13.09 -16.57
CA ALA A 148 1.11 -13.29 -15.18
C ALA A 148 -0.01 -14.34 -15.03
N LEU A 149 -1.01 -14.31 -15.93
CA LEU A 149 -2.26 -15.05 -15.77
C LEU A 149 -2.09 -16.57 -15.54
N PRO A 150 -1.23 -17.32 -16.25
CA PRO A 150 -1.05 -18.75 -16.03
C PRO A 150 -0.55 -19.10 -14.61
N GLY A 151 0.22 -18.21 -13.98
CA GLY A 151 0.75 -18.42 -12.62
C GLY A 151 -0.23 -18.08 -11.51
N LEU A 152 -1.43 -17.60 -11.85
CA LEU A 152 -2.47 -17.17 -10.91
C LEU A 152 -3.60 -18.20 -10.79
N GLU A 153 -3.26 -19.50 -10.77
CA GLU A 153 -4.25 -20.54 -10.51
C GLU A 153 -5.07 -20.17 -9.27
N MET A 154 -6.40 -20.11 -9.42
CA MET A 154 -7.31 -19.75 -8.35
C MET A 154 -7.40 -20.91 -7.35
N GLU A 155 -6.41 -21.02 -6.49
CA GLU A 155 -6.53 -21.84 -5.30
C GLU A 155 -7.71 -21.30 -4.48
N ILE A 156 -8.60 -22.20 -4.01
CA ILE A 156 -9.71 -21.82 -3.14
C ILE A 156 -9.08 -21.41 -1.80
N TRP A 157 -8.68 -20.14 -1.72
CA TRP A 157 -8.09 -19.59 -0.51
C TRP A 157 -9.14 -19.60 0.60
N THR A 158 -8.78 -20.15 1.76
CA THR A 158 -9.54 -19.95 2.99
C THR A 158 -8.70 -19.20 4.00
N ARG A 159 -9.34 -18.30 4.76
CA ARG A 159 -8.71 -17.49 5.83
C ARG A 159 -8.02 -18.33 6.92
N HIS A 160 -8.25 -19.64 6.95
CA HIS A 160 -7.68 -20.59 7.91
C HIS A 160 -6.37 -21.21 7.43
N ASP A 161 -6.03 -21.08 6.15
CA ASP A 161 -4.80 -21.62 5.55
C ASP A 161 -3.58 -20.72 5.83
N ASP A 162 -3.83 -19.45 6.14
CA ASP A 162 -2.76 -18.54 6.55
C ASP A 162 -2.34 -18.81 8.00
N THR A 163 -1.03 -18.64 8.27
CA THR A 163 -0.49 -18.60 9.64
C THR A 163 -1.38 -17.75 10.56
N PRO A 164 -1.53 -18.11 11.85
CA PRO A 164 -2.18 -17.24 12.82
C PRO A 164 -1.58 -15.85 12.65
N TRP A 165 -2.35 -14.78 12.79
CA TRP A 165 -1.96 -13.35 12.57
C TRP A 165 -2.26 -12.72 11.19
N TYR A 166 -2.56 -13.48 10.13
CA TYR A 166 -2.94 -12.91 8.82
C TYR A 166 -4.42 -12.56 8.67
N GLY A 167 -5.20 -12.63 9.75
CA GLY A 167 -6.62 -12.31 9.66
C GLY A 167 -7.43 -12.54 10.92
N PHE A 168 -6.83 -12.91 12.06
CA PHE A 168 -7.59 -12.95 13.30
C PHE A 168 -7.85 -11.51 13.77
N GLY A 169 -9.08 -11.04 13.59
CA GLY A 169 -9.52 -9.85 14.30
C GLY A 169 -9.39 -10.12 15.79
N ARG A 170 -8.87 -9.15 16.57
CA ARG A 170 -9.15 -9.15 18.00
C ARG A 170 -10.66 -9.05 18.13
N SER A 171 -11.34 -10.18 18.34
CA SER A 171 -12.71 -10.18 18.79
C SER A 171 -12.75 -9.37 20.07
N ALA A 172 -13.51 -8.27 20.05
CA ALA A 172 -13.93 -7.54 21.22
C ALA A 172 -14.83 -8.45 22.07
N SER A 173 -14.24 -9.40 22.78
CA SER A 173 -14.93 -10.27 23.73
C SER A 173 -13.98 -10.60 24.88
N GLY A 174 -13.86 -9.62 25.77
CA GLY A 174 -13.14 -9.73 27.04
C GLY A 174 -13.65 -8.73 28.07
N LYS A 175 -14.96 -8.42 28.08
CA LYS A 175 -15.61 -7.90 29.28
C LYS A 175 -15.65 -9.03 30.31
N ALA A 176 -14.59 -9.16 31.11
CA ALA A 176 -14.69 -9.83 32.40
C ALA A 176 -15.06 -8.76 33.45
N ALA A 177 -16.36 -8.59 33.66
CA ALA A 177 -16.88 -7.99 34.87
C ALA A 177 -16.98 -9.08 35.94
N SER A 178 -16.31 -8.87 37.08
CA SER A 178 -16.62 -9.44 38.41
C SER A 178 -15.61 -8.86 39.42
N LEU A 179 -15.89 -7.69 40.00
CA LEU A 179 -16.51 -7.49 41.33
C LEU A 179 -15.81 -8.17 42.53
N SER A 180 -15.05 -7.33 43.25
CA SER A 180 -14.98 -7.22 44.71
C SER A 180 -14.76 -8.47 45.58
N SER A 181 -13.60 -8.52 46.23
CA SER A 181 -13.52 -8.96 47.64
C SER A 181 -12.43 -8.18 48.39
N LYS A 182 -12.86 -7.30 49.29
CA LYS A 182 -12.03 -6.79 50.40
C LYS A 182 -11.85 -7.89 51.46
N LYS A 183 -10.61 -8.12 51.92
CA LYS A 183 -10.17 -8.39 53.33
C LYS A 183 -8.69 -8.80 53.29
N ALA A 184 -7.75 -7.97 53.74
CA ALA A 184 -7.31 -7.78 55.13
C ALA A 184 -6.53 -8.97 55.75
N LYS A 185 -5.21 -8.71 55.93
CA LYS A 185 -4.39 -8.94 57.13
C LYS A 185 -3.93 -10.37 57.50
N ARG A 186 -2.62 -10.65 57.36
CA ARG A 186 -1.71 -11.08 58.46
C ARG A 186 -0.28 -11.33 57.92
N LYS A 187 0.70 -10.56 58.38
CA LYS A 187 2.13 -10.94 58.40
C LYS A 187 2.40 -11.54 59.78
N THR A 188 2.78 -12.80 59.82
CA THR A 188 3.30 -13.49 61.01
C THR A 188 4.81 -13.69 60.84
N THR A 189 5.57 -13.01 61.71
CA THR A 189 6.75 -13.49 62.46
C THR A 189 7.67 -14.54 61.85
N THR A 190 8.95 -14.19 61.72
CA THR A 190 10.06 -15.16 61.86
C THR A 190 11.04 -14.60 62.88
N THR A 191 11.14 -15.31 64.00
CA THR A 191 12.10 -15.13 65.09
C THR A 191 13.20 -16.16 64.90
N THR A 192 14.47 -15.76 65.02
CA THR A 192 15.58 -16.69 65.26
C THR A 192 16.62 -16.03 66.17
N HIS A 193 16.63 -16.48 67.43
CA HIS A 193 17.77 -16.49 68.36
C HIS A 193 18.66 -17.72 68.03
N PRO A 194 19.94 -17.79 68.41
CA PRO A 194 20.48 -17.63 69.78
C PRO A 194 21.18 -16.31 70.04
#